data_AF-A0A4W5L7E3-F1
#
_entry.id   AF-A0A4W5L7E3-F1
#
_cell.length_a   1.000
_cell.length_b   1.000
_cell.length_c   1.000
_cell.angle_alpha   90.00
_cell.angle_beta   90.00
_cell.angle_gamma   90.00
#
_symmetry.space_group_name_H-M   'P 1'
#
loop_
_entity.id
_entity.type
_entity.pdbx_description
1 polymer ?
#
loop_
_entity_poly.entity_id
_entity_poly.type
_entity_poly.pdbx_seq_one_letter_code
_entity_poly.pdbx_strand_id
1 'polypeptide(L)'
;QSVCSLQVKYAAPRDTVVQFLFYQPIRYQWRETDFFPCSVTCGGGYQLNSAECTDIRSGQVLPEHHCNSYPENTKPTPKLKECNMDLCPER
;
A
#
# COMPACT_ATOMS: atom_id res chain seq x y z
N GLN A 1 -5.86 41.64 1.99
CA GLN A 1 -5.96 40.64 3.07
C GLN A 1 -7.33 40.01 2.94
N SER A 2 -7.41 38.82 2.37
CA SER A 2 -8.69 38.17 2.08
C SER A 2 -9.00 37.17 3.19
N VAL A 3 -10.04 37.44 3.98
CA VAL A 3 -10.49 36.55 5.04
C VAL A 3 -11.24 35.40 4.40
N CYS A 4 -10.75 34.17 4.54
CA CYS A 4 -11.45 32.98 4.08
C CYS A 4 -12.62 32.71 5.05
N SER A 5 -13.85 32.90 4.58
CA SER A 5 -15.06 32.57 5.33
C SER A 5 -15.39 31.09 5.16
N LEU A 6 -15.23 30.33 6.24
CA LEU A 6 -15.67 28.94 6.29
C LEU A 6 -17.19 28.91 6.47
N GLN A 7 -17.96 28.72 5.39
CA GLN A 7 -19.40 28.48 5.49
C GLN A 7 -19.66 27.02 5.85
N VAL A 8 -19.95 26.77 7.13
CA VAL A 8 -20.37 25.46 7.62
C VAL A 8 -21.81 25.21 7.15
N LYS A 9 -21.99 24.34 6.16
CA LYS A 9 -23.31 23.99 5.61
C LYS A 9 -24.10 23.03 6.49
N TYR A 10 -23.44 22.30 7.40
CA TYR A 10 -24.06 21.29 8.26
C TYR A 10 -23.42 21.32 9.65
N ALA A 11 -24.21 21.67 10.68
CA ALA A 11 -23.85 21.51 12.07
C ALA A 11 -24.42 20.17 12.56
N ALA A 12 -23.55 19.17 12.74
CA ALA A 12 -23.94 17.87 13.26
C ALA A 12 -23.93 17.86 14.80
N PRO A 13 -24.71 16.98 15.46
CA PRO A 13 -24.75 16.87 16.93
C PRO A 13 -23.38 16.61 17.57
N ARG A 14 -23.25 16.88 18.87
CA ARG A 14 -22.00 16.67 19.64
C ARG A 14 -21.47 15.23 19.58
N ASP A 15 -22.32 14.26 19.28
CA ASP A 15 -21.96 12.85 19.11
C ASP A 15 -21.40 12.50 17.72
N THR A 16 -21.46 13.43 16.76
CA THR A 16 -20.90 13.22 15.40
C THR A 16 -19.39 13.49 15.35
N VAL A 17 -18.78 13.95 16.45
CA VAL A 17 -17.32 14.13 16.57
C VAL A 17 -16.58 12.80 16.40
N VAL A 18 -17.21 11.68 16.78
CA VAL A 18 -16.67 10.33 16.57
C VAL A 18 -16.49 10.04 15.07
N GLN A 19 -17.42 10.48 14.21
CA GLN A 19 -17.36 10.23 12.76
C GLN A 19 -16.28 11.03 12.03
N PHE A 20 -15.98 12.26 12.49
CA PHE A 20 -14.99 13.14 11.87
C PHE A 20 -13.53 12.74 12.19
N LEU A 21 -13.28 12.09 13.33
CA LEU A 21 -11.95 11.63 13.72
C LEU A 21 -11.43 10.48 12.83
N PHE A 22 -12.33 9.72 12.20
CA PHE A 22 -11.99 8.62 11.29
C PHE A 22 -11.80 9.05 9.82
N TYR A 23 -12.07 10.31 9.46
CA TYR A 23 -11.99 10.79 8.08
C TYR A 23 -10.72 11.62 7.80
N GLN A 24 -9.63 11.35 8.51
CA GLN A 24 -8.34 11.79 7.99
C GLN A 24 -8.02 10.95 6.74
N PRO A 25 -7.79 11.58 5.57
CA PRO A 25 -7.46 10.82 4.38
C PRO A 25 -6.18 10.03 4.64
N ILE A 26 -6.24 8.70 4.43
CA ILE A 26 -5.09 7.81 4.46
C ILE A 26 -4.00 8.48 3.62
N ARG A 27 -2.89 8.83 4.26
CA ARG A 27 -1.77 9.53 3.63
C ARG A 27 -0.74 8.54 3.06
N TYR A 28 -0.63 7.38 3.69
CA TYR A 28 0.32 6.34 3.36
C TYR A 28 -0.42 5.06 3.06
N GLN A 29 -0.12 4.42 1.94
CA GLN A 29 -0.77 3.18 1.53
C GLN A 29 0.24 2.09 1.20
N TRP A 30 -0.17 0.85 1.43
CA TRP A 30 0.54 -0.31 0.92
C TRP A 30 0.44 -0.39 -0.60
N ARG A 31 1.59 -0.56 -1.25
CA ARG A 31 1.72 -0.81 -2.68
C ARG A 31 2.47 -2.12 -2.89
N GLU A 32 1.89 -3.03 -3.65
CA GLU A 32 2.60 -4.26 -4.05
C GLU A 32 3.82 -3.90 -4.90
N THR A 33 4.93 -4.58 -4.67
CA THR A 33 6.14 -4.46 -5.49
C THR A 33 6.03 -5.37 -6.72
N ASP A 34 6.95 -5.18 -7.65
CA ASP A 34 7.24 -6.19 -8.66
C ASP A 34 7.72 -7.50 -8.00
N PHE A 35 7.66 -8.58 -8.78
CA PHE A 35 8.20 -9.86 -8.37
C PHE A 35 9.72 -9.78 -8.27
N PHE A 36 10.26 -10.37 -7.21
CA PHE A 36 11.67 -10.65 -7.09
C PHE A 36 12.13 -11.61 -8.21
N PRO A 37 13.43 -11.63 -8.53
CA PRO A 37 13.98 -12.58 -9.49
C PRO A 37 13.57 -14.02 -9.17
N CYS A 38 13.33 -14.80 -10.22
CA CYS A 38 12.99 -16.21 -10.09
C CYS A 38 14.08 -16.98 -9.34
N SER A 39 13.67 -17.97 -8.52
CA SER A 39 14.58 -18.81 -7.74
C SER A 39 15.60 -19.57 -8.57
N VAL A 40 15.26 -19.86 -9.83
CA VAL A 40 16.10 -20.56 -10.81
C VAL A 40 15.98 -19.87 -12.16
N THR A 41 16.95 -20.06 -13.05
CA THR A 41 16.89 -19.55 -14.43
C THR A 41 16.32 -20.55 -15.43
N CYS A 42 16.19 -21.83 -15.04
CA CYS A 42 15.63 -22.91 -15.85
C CYS A 42 15.14 -24.04 -14.92
N GLY A 43 14.36 -24.98 -15.45
CA GLY A 43 13.95 -26.20 -14.76
C GLY A 43 12.76 -26.04 -13.81
N GLY A 44 12.08 -24.89 -13.87
CA GLY A 44 10.92 -24.58 -13.03
C GLY A 44 11.30 -24.08 -11.64
N GLY A 45 10.88 -22.87 -11.31
CA GLY A 45 11.01 -22.32 -9.97
C GLY A 45 9.91 -21.33 -9.65
N TYR A 46 10.15 -20.54 -8.61
CA TYR A 46 9.16 -19.65 -8.04
C TYR A 46 9.72 -18.24 -7.87
N GLN A 47 8.83 -17.27 -8.01
CA GLN A 47 9.07 -15.87 -7.69
C GLN A 47 7.98 -15.39 -6.72
N LEU A 48 8.38 -14.43 -5.87
CA LEU A 48 7.54 -13.82 -4.86
C LEU A 48 7.52 -12.31 -5.08
N ASN A 49 6.43 -11.63 -4.73
CA ASN A 49 6.44 -10.17 -4.59
C ASN A 49 6.39 -9.77 -3.10
N SER A 50 6.49 -8.47 -2.85
CA SER A 50 6.36 -7.87 -1.52
C SER A 50 5.38 -6.70 -1.56
N ALA A 51 5.33 -5.94 -0.47
CA ALA A 51 4.61 -4.68 -0.38
C ALA A 51 5.44 -3.62 0.32
N GLU A 52 5.37 -2.40 -0.18
CA GLU A 52 6.05 -1.22 0.34
C GLU A 52 5.04 -0.17 0.80
N CYS A 53 5.39 0.58 1.84
CA CYS A 53 4.60 1.71 2.29
C CYS A 53 4.94 2.95 1.47
N THR A 54 3.92 3.64 0.95
CA THR A 54 4.12 4.75 0.00
C THR A 54 3.27 5.95 0.36
N ASP A 55 3.85 7.16 0.30
CA ASP A 55 3.06 8.40 0.43
C ASP A 55 2.28 8.64 -0.86
N ILE A 56 0.95 8.77 -0.73
CA ILE A 56 0.02 8.89 -1.87
C ILE A 56 0.25 10.19 -2.66
N ARG A 57 0.76 11.25 -2.02
CA ARG A 57 0.97 12.56 -2.65
C ARG A 57 2.30 12.65 -3.38
N SER A 58 3.36 12.08 -2.79
CA SER A 58 4.72 12.19 -3.34
C SER A 58 5.18 10.93 -4.09
N GLY A 59 4.52 9.80 -3.89
CA GLY A 59 4.94 8.49 -4.40
C GLY A 59 6.15 7.91 -3.67
N GLN A 60 6.70 8.62 -2.68
CA GLN A 60 7.90 8.22 -1.96
C GLN A 60 7.68 6.95 -1.15
N VAL A 61 8.64 6.03 -1.21
CA VAL A 61 8.69 4.85 -0.34
C VAL A 61 9.11 5.28 1.07
N LEU A 62 8.31 4.86 2.05
CA LEU A 62 8.46 5.18 3.46
C LEU A 62 8.67 3.90 4.28
N PRO A 63 9.15 4.04 5.54
CA PRO A 63 9.19 2.93 6.48
C PRO A 63 7.80 2.33 6.74
N GLU A 64 7.75 1.01 6.91
CA GLU A 64 6.52 0.21 7.08
C GLU A 64 5.57 0.70 8.20
N HIS A 65 6.11 1.23 9.30
CA HIS A 65 5.31 1.71 10.43
C HIS A 65 4.32 2.84 10.06
N HIS A 66 4.60 3.62 9.01
CA HIS A 66 3.69 4.67 8.53
C HIS A 66 2.37 4.09 8.03
N CYS A 67 2.41 2.92 7.38
CA CYS A 67 1.22 2.28 6.85
C CYS A 67 0.45 1.48 7.92
N ASN A 68 1.10 1.14 9.04
CA ASN A 68 0.47 0.43 10.17
C ASN A 68 -0.43 1.32 11.06
N SER A 69 -0.56 2.61 10.73
CA SER A 69 -1.31 3.57 11.54
C SER A 69 -2.83 3.41 11.43
N TYR A 70 -3.32 2.77 10.37
CA TYR A 70 -4.74 2.65 10.05
C TYR A 70 -5.12 1.18 9.90
N PRO A 71 -6.13 0.66 10.64
CA PRO A 71 -6.52 -0.75 10.58
C PRO A 71 -7.05 -1.15 9.19
N GLU A 72 -7.66 -0.24 8.45
CA GLU A 72 -8.09 -0.46 7.07
C GLU A 72 -6.92 -0.55 6.07
N ASN A 73 -5.74 -0.05 6.42
CA ASN A 73 -4.55 -0.10 5.59
C ASN A 73 -3.72 -1.36 5.88
N THR A 74 -4.28 -2.51 5.49
CA THR A 74 -3.67 -3.82 5.73
C THR A 74 -2.59 -4.12 4.69
N LYS A 75 -1.44 -4.64 5.13
CA LYS A 75 -0.37 -5.10 4.24
C LYS A 75 -0.85 -6.29 3.41
N PRO A 76 -0.79 -6.23 2.07
CA PRO A 76 -1.22 -7.35 1.24
C PRO A 76 -0.29 -8.55 1.42
N THR A 77 -0.85 -9.75 1.29
CA THR A 77 -0.08 -10.99 1.39
C THR A 77 0.80 -11.16 0.14
N PRO A 78 2.07 -11.57 0.30
CA PRO A 78 2.94 -11.92 -0.83
C PRO A 78 2.29 -12.94 -1.77
N LYS A 79 2.38 -12.68 -3.07
CA LYS A 79 1.93 -13.57 -4.14
C LYS A 79 3.09 -14.45 -4.56
N LEU A 80 2.81 -15.74 -4.70
CA LEU A 80 3.72 -16.74 -5.26
C LEU A 80 3.33 -17.01 -6.71
N LYS A 81 4.32 -17.06 -7.60
CA LYS A 81 4.12 -17.35 -9.02
C LYS A 81 5.22 -18.28 -9.54
N GLU A 82 4.85 -19.24 -10.37
CA GLU A 82 5.80 -20.10 -11.09
C GLU A 82 6.55 -19.32 -12.19
N CYS A 83 7.81 -19.66 -12.42
CA CYS A 83 8.67 -19.04 -13.42
C CYS A 83 9.72 -20.01 -13.96
N ASN A 84 10.24 -19.68 -15.15
CA ASN A 84 11.35 -20.38 -15.80
C ASN A 84 11.14 -21.90 -15.93
N MET A 85 9.96 -22.29 -16.43
CA MET A 85 9.55 -23.69 -16.61
C MET A 85 10.27 -24.39 -17.77
N ASP A 86 11.06 -23.67 -18.56
CA ASP A 86 11.84 -24.23 -19.65
C ASP A 86 12.93 -25.17 -19.13
N LEU A 87 13.19 -26.26 -19.88
CA LEU A 87 14.23 -27.22 -19.52
C LEU A 87 15.61 -26.56 -19.46
N CYS A 88 16.42 -26.97 -18.49
CA CYS A 88 17.80 -26.55 -18.43
C CYS A 88 18.61 -27.12 -19.60
N PRO A 89 19.62 -26.38 -20.10
CA PRO A 89 20.51 -26.91 -21.12
C PRO A 89 21.26 -28.12 -20.58
N GLU A 90 21.40 -29.14 -21.44
CA GLU A 90 22.27 -30.28 -21.18
C GLU A 90 23.72 -29.81 -21.03
N ARG A 91 24.43 -30.37 -20.06
CA ARG A 91 25.79 -29.98 -19.68
C ARG A 91 26.84 -30.52 -20.64
#